data_AF-A0A350T2W5-F1
#
_entry.id   AF-A0A350T2W5-F1
#
_cell.length_a   1.000
_cell.length_b   1.000
_cell.length_c   1.000
_cell.angle_alpha   90.00
_cell.angle_beta   90.00
_cell.angle_gamma   90.00
#
_symmetry.space_group_name_H-M   'P 1'
#
loop_
_entity.id
_entity.type
_entity.pdbx_description
1 polymer ?
#
loop_
_entity_poly.entity_id
_entity_poly.type
_entity_poly.pdbx_seq_one_letter_code
_entity_poly.pdbx_strand_id
1 'polypeptide(L)'
;MLRSTLMWLAGNQQSEKMVRGCRVTRSLIDRFVAGENLDEALGRVRDIHSHGQHTTLDLLGENVSSAADAQAAADAYVQIIGRLRESGFDPNISIKLTMIGLDLDEGATWERLQTIVGRAADLGGFVRVDMEGSAYTEQTLALFRRIHDLHPEHVGIVLQAMLYRTERDVDEMIERRARVRLVKGAYNEPETVAFPLKGDVDAAYRRHLERLLETGTYPAIATHDESILRVARGYAGRMGIGKERFEFQMLYGVRRDLQQQLADDGYNMRVYVPFGTSWYPYFMRRLAERPANVLFVARNVVRS
;
A
#
# COMPACT_ATOMS: atom_id res chain seq x y z
N MET A 1 -24.11 -0.26 7.29
CA MET A 1 -24.96 0.49 6.34
C MET A 1 -24.17 1.54 5.57
N LEU A 2 -23.57 2.58 6.19
CA LEU A 2 -22.81 3.61 5.45
C LEU A 2 -21.59 3.04 4.67
N ARG A 3 -20.78 2.19 5.32
CA ARG A 3 -19.61 1.54 4.71
C ARG A 3 -19.98 0.64 3.54
N SER A 4 -21.04 -0.17 3.68
CA SER A 4 -21.52 -1.08 2.63
C SER A 4 -22.10 -0.33 1.43
N THR A 5 -22.81 0.78 1.64
CA THR A 5 -23.32 1.63 0.54
C THR A 5 -22.19 2.36 -0.21
N LEU A 6 -21.15 2.82 0.50
CA LEU A 6 -19.99 3.45 -0.15
C LEU A 6 -19.13 2.46 -0.93
N MET A 7 -18.97 1.23 -0.41
CA MET A 7 -18.30 0.15 -1.15
C MET A 7 -19.09 -0.26 -2.40
N TRP A 8 -20.44 -0.23 -2.35
CA TRP A 8 -21.27 -0.43 -3.55
C TRP A 8 -21.11 0.71 -4.56
N LEU A 9 -21.08 1.97 -4.11
CA LEU A 9 -20.86 3.13 -4.98
C LEU A 9 -19.46 3.17 -5.61
N ALA A 10 -18.47 2.53 -4.97
CA ALA A 10 -17.11 2.40 -5.53
C ALA A 10 -17.07 1.57 -6.82
N GLY A 11 -18.06 0.68 -7.03
CA GLY A 11 -18.20 -0.13 -8.25
C GLY A 11 -19.15 0.46 -9.31
N ASN A 12 -19.72 1.66 -9.10
CA ASN A 12 -20.73 2.22 -9.99
C ASN A 12 -20.16 3.32 -10.93
N GLN A 13 -20.10 3.01 -12.23
CA GLN A 13 -19.56 3.91 -13.28
C GLN A 13 -20.33 5.23 -13.47
N GLN A 14 -21.64 5.28 -13.17
CA GLN A 14 -22.41 6.53 -13.27
C GLN A 14 -22.07 7.49 -12.12
N SER A 15 -21.83 6.92 -10.93
CA SER A 15 -21.39 7.70 -9.76
C SER A 15 -19.98 8.26 -9.96
N GLU A 16 -19.10 7.49 -10.61
CA GLU A 16 -17.77 7.94 -10.99
C GLU A 16 -17.80 9.17 -11.91
N LYS A 17 -18.60 9.13 -12.99
CA LYS A 17 -18.72 10.25 -13.94
C LYS A 17 -19.22 11.53 -13.26
N MET A 18 -20.17 11.40 -12.33
CA MET A 18 -20.69 12.55 -11.57
C MET A 18 -19.63 13.14 -10.64
N VAL A 19 -18.88 12.31 -9.92
CA VAL A 19 -17.83 12.77 -8.99
C VAL A 19 -16.64 13.39 -9.73
N ARG A 20 -16.30 12.90 -10.93
CA ARG A 20 -15.28 13.51 -11.81
C ARG A 20 -15.66 14.91 -12.29
N GLY A 21 -16.95 15.18 -12.50
CA GLY A 21 -17.44 16.47 -13.01
C GLY A 21 -17.52 17.60 -11.98
N CYS A 22 -17.39 17.30 -10.68
CA CYS A 22 -17.57 18.29 -9.63
C CYS A 22 -16.25 18.97 -9.24
N ARG A 23 -16.17 20.30 -9.31
CA ARG A 23 -14.95 21.05 -8.92
C ARG A 23 -14.66 20.98 -7.41
N VAL A 24 -15.70 20.81 -6.59
CA VAL A 24 -15.56 20.75 -5.12
C VAL A 24 -14.98 19.40 -4.66
N THR A 25 -15.19 18.31 -5.41
CA THR A 25 -14.59 17.01 -5.10
C THR A 25 -13.11 16.94 -5.47
N ARG A 26 -12.64 17.77 -6.43
CA ARG A 26 -11.23 17.78 -6.87
C ARG A 26 -10.24 18.05 -5.73
N SER A 27 -10.48 19.08 -4.91
CA SER A 27 -9.61 19.38 -3.76
C SER A 27 -9.59 18.26 -2.71
N LEU A 28 -10.66 17.47 -2.59
CA LEU A 28 -10.69 16.29 -1.71
C LEU A 28 -9.95 15.11 -2.32
N ILE A 29 -10.02 14.93 -3.64
CA ILE A 29 -9.28 13.89 -4.36
C ILE A 29 -7.78 14.17 -4.26
N ASP A 30 -7.36 15.40 -4.56
CA ASP A 30 -5.96 15.86 -4.50
C ASP A 30 -5.34 15.70 -3.09
N ARG A 31 -6.19 15.61 -2.06
CA ARG A 31 -5.74 15.31 -0.70
C ARG A 31 -5.22 13.88 -0.58
N PHE A 32 -5.84 12.91 -1.26
CA PHE A 32 -5.54 11.49 -1.10
C PHE A 32 -4.88 10.87 -2.33
N VAL A 33 -4.81 11.58 -3.46
CA VAL A 33 -4.26 11.14 -4.74
C VAL A 33 -3.29 12.20 -5.22
N ALA A 34 -2.08 11.79 -5.58
CA ALA A 34 -0.98 12.70 -5.88
C ALA A 34 -1.02 13.30 -7.30
N GLY A 35 -2.02 12.94 -8.08
CA GLY A 35 -2.23 13.39 -9.45
C GLY A 35 -2.75 12.29 -10.35
N GLU A 36 -3.07 12.64 -11.60
CA GLU A 36 -3.51 11.67 -12.62
C GLU A 36 -2.35 11.15 -13.49
N ASN A 37 -1.17 11.78 -13.41
CA ASN A 37 0.03 11.40 -14.14
C ASN A 37 1.28 11.41 -13.24
N LEU A 38 2.36 10.84 -13.76
CA LEU A 38 3.61 10.67 -13.02
C LEU A 38 4.31 12.00 -12.69
N ASP A 39 4.21 13.02 -13.53
CA ASP A 39 4.87 14.31 -13.29
C ASP A 39 4.25 15.05 -12.10
N GLU A 40 2.92 15.02 -11.99
CA GLU A 40 2.20 15.51 -10.80
C GLU A 40 2.61 14.74 -9.55
N ALA A 41 2.66 13.41 -9.63
CA ALA A 41 3.08 12.55 -8.52
C ALA A 41 4.52 12.87 -8.07
N LEU A 42 5.46 13.05 -9.00
CA LEU A 42 6.84 13.44 -8.70
C LEU A 42 6.93 14.83 -8.07
N GLY A 43 6.03 15.75 -8.43
CA GLY A 43 5.87 17.03 -7.73
C GLY A 43 5.55 16.85 -6.24
N ARG A 44 4.64 15.93 -5.91
CA ARG A 44 4.29 15.58 -4.51
C ARG A 44 5.39 14.80 -3.80
N VAL A 45 6.09 13.92 -4.50
CA VAL A 45 7.24 13.18 -3.95
C VAL A 45 8.33 14.15 -3.48
N ARG A 46 8.63 15.17 -4.27
CA ARG A 46 9.62 16.20 -3.92
C ARG A 46 9.23 16.94 -2.63
N ASP A 47 7.97 17.31 -2.50
CA ASP A 47 7.44 17.97 -1.30
C ASP A 47 7.58 17.06 -0.06
N ILE A 48 7.17 15.79 -0.17
CA ILE A 48 7.30 14.79 0.91
C ILE A 48 8.77 14.61 1.34
N HIS A 49 9.68 14.47 0.37
CA HIS A 49 11.12 14.31 0.66
C HIS A 49 11.72 15.56 1.32
N SER A 50 11.28 16.76 0.94
CA SER A 50 11.74 18.01 1.57
C SER A 50 11.37 18.11 3.06
N HIS A 51 10.41 17.29 3.51
CA HIS A 51 9.98 17.17 4.90
C HIS A 51 10.64 15.97 5.63
N GLY A 52 11.69 15.38 5.07
CA GLY A 52 12.44 14.29 5.69
C GLY A 52 11.75 12.92 5.63
N GLN A 53 10.75 12.76 4.75
CA GLN A 53 9.98 11.52 4.61
C GLN A 53 10.32 10.80 3.30
N HIS A 54 10.22 9.47 3.31
CA HIS A 54 10.37 8.64 2.11
C HIS A 54 9.02 8.43 1.41
N THR A 55 9.06 7.90 0.19
CA THR A 55 7.85 7.58 -0.60
C THR A 55 7.85 6.16 -1.11
N THR A 56 6.66 5.64 -1.40
CA THR A 56 6.42 4.50 -2.29
C THR A 56 5.28 4.87 -3.22
N LEU A 57 5.49 4.78 -4.53
CA LEU A 57 4.47 5.14 -5.52
C LEU A 57 3.58 3.94 -5.82
N ASP A 58 2.27 4.18 -5.91
CA ASP A 58 1.27 3.20 -6.31
C ASP A 58 0.52 3.74 -7.53
N LEU A 59 0.66 3.04 -8.66
CA LEU A 59 -0.15 3.33 -9.83
C LEU A 59 -1.53 2.75 -9.61
N LEU A 60 -2.54 3.61 -9.57
CA LEU A 60 -3.91 3.21 -9.25
C LEU A 60 -4.51 2.32 -10.34
N GLY A 61 -4.94 1.14 -9.92
CA GLY A 61 -5.60 0.12 -10.73
C GLY A 61 -5.57 -1.23 -10.01
N GLU A 62 -6.45 -2.13 -10.41
CA GLU A 62 -6.54 -3.53 -9.95
C GLU A 62 -7.32 -4.32 -11.01
N ASN A 63 -7.10 -5.64 -11.08
CA ASN A 63 -7.86 -6.58 -11.92
C ASN A 63 -7.98 -6.17 -13.40
N VAL A 64 -6.84 -6.07 -14.10
CA VAL A 64 -6.87 -5.78 -15.54
C VAL A 64 -7.58 -6.90 -16.31
N SER A 65 -8.35 -6.53 -17.32
CA SER A 65 -9.21 -7.47 -18.05
C SER A 65 -8.61 -7.94 -19.38
N SER A 66 -7.42 -7.47 -19.76
CA SER A 66 -6.74 -7.86 -21.00
C SER A 66 -5.23 -7.99 -20.82
N ALA A 67 -4.60 -8.87 -21.61
CA ALA A 67 -3.15 -9.03 -21.63
C ALA A 67 -2.42 -7.76 -22.09
N ALA A 68 -3.06 -6.95 -22.95
CA ALA A 68 -2.52 -5.66 -23.39
C ALA A 68 -2.47 -4.65 -22.25
N ASP A 69 -3.53 -4.56 -21.45
CA ASP A 69 -3.57 -3.68 -20.27
C ASP A 69 -2.56 -4.14 -19.20
N ALA A 70 -2.43 -5.45 -18.99
CA ALA A 70 -1.42 -6.03 -18.11
C ALA A 70 0.01 -5.66 -18.53
N GLN A 71 0.29 -5.72 -19.84
CA GLN A 71 1.58 -5.32 -20.39
C GLN A 71 1.82 -3.81 -20.22
N ALA A 72 0.83 -2.99 -20.57
CA ALA A 72 0.92 -1.54 -20.42
C ALA A 72 1.16 -1.13 -18.95
N ALA A 73 0.54 -1.81 -17.99
CA ALA A 73 0.79 -1.60 -16.57
C ALA A 73 2.22 -1.97 -16.17
N ALA A 74 2.75 -3.11 -16.65
CA ALA A 74 4.13 -3.50 -16.39
C ALA A 74 5.14 -2.50 -16.98
N ASP A 75 4.91 -2.04 -18.21
CA ASP A 75 5.73 -1.03 -18.87
C ASP A 75 5.68 0.30 -18.10
N ALA A 76 4.50 0.69 -17.59
CA ALA A 76 4.35 1.87 -16.74
C ALA A 76 5.16 1.74 -15.45
N TYR A 77 5.17 0.59 -14.77
CA TYR A 77 6.01 0.36 -13.59
C TYR A 77 7.50 0.51 -13.90
N VAL A 78 7.97 -0.06 -15.01
CA VAL A 78 9.37 0.09 -15.47
C VAL A 78 9.72 1.57 -15.71
N GLN A 79 8.81 2.33 -16.34
CA GLN A 79 8.98 3.77 -16.56
C GLN A 79 9.02 4.56 -15.24
N ILE A 80 8.11 4.26 -14.30
CA ILE A 80 8.06 4.91 -12.98
C ILE A 80 9.38 4.73 -12.23
N ILE A 81 9.92 3.50 -12.20
CA ILE A 81 11.20 3.20 -11.56
C ILE A 81 12.33 4.04 -12.19
N GLY A 82 12.39 4.09 -13.52
CA GLY A 82 13.38 4.90 -14.25
C GLY A 82 13.27 6.39 -13.91
N ARG A 83 12.06 6.94 -13.99
CA ARG A 83 11.78 8.37 -13.73
C ARG A 83 12.06 8.78 -12.28
N LEU A 84 11.82 7.90 -11.31
CA LEU A 84 12.20 8.14 -9.90
C LEU A 84 13.71 8.29 -9.77
N ARG A 85 14.47 7.35 -10.35
CA ARG A 85 15.93 7.36 -10.31
C ARG A 85 16.50 8.60 -11.01
N GLU A 86 16.01 8.93 -12.21
CA GLU A 86 16.40 10.13 -12.97
C GLU A 86 16.11 11.43 -12.22
N SER A 87 15.04 11.45 -11.43
CA SER A 87 14.66 12.60 -10.61
C SER A 87 15.43 12.69 -9.29
N GLY A 88 16.38 11.77 -9.05
CA GLY A 88 17.20 11.74 -7.83
C GLY A 88 16.51 11.12 -6.61
N PHE A 89 15.38 10.43 -6.78
CA PHE A 89 14.65 9.77 -5.70
C PHE A 89 14.94 8.27 -5.63
N ASP A 90 14.75 7.68 -4.45
CA ASP A 90 14.75 6.23 -4.25
C ASP A 90 13.62 5.58 -5.09
N PRO A 91 13.93 4.68 -6.04
CA PRO A 91 12.91 4.03 -6.86
C PRO A 91 12.16 2.98 -6.04
N ASN A 92 11.14 3.42 -5.31
CA ASN A 92 10.31 2.55 -4.49
C ASN A 92 8.86 2.57 -4.97
N ILE A 93 8.35 1.41 -5.36
CA ILE A 93 6.98 1.27 -5.87
C ILE A 93 6.22 0.15 -5.15
N SER A 94 4.91 0.27 -5.15
CA SER A 94 3.96 -0.77 -4.73
C SER A 94 3.20 -1.24 -5.96
N ILE A 95 3.07 -2.56 -6.11
CA ILE A 95 2.38 -3.19 -7.24
C ILE A 95 1.33 -4.19 -6.75
N LYS A 96 0.28 -4.41 -7.54
CA LYS A 96 -0.71 -5.47 -7.35
C LYS A 96 -0.55 -6.48 -8.49
N LEU A 97 -0.61 -7.77 -8.19
CA LEU A 97 -0.36 -8.80 -9.21
C LEU A 97 -1.53 -8.91 -10.19
N THR A 98 -2.75 -8.67 -9.73
CA THR A 98 -3.92 -8.59 -10.63
C THR A 98 -3.80 -7.44 -11.63
N MET A 99 -3.03 -6.39 -11.32
CA MET A 99 -2.79 -5.27 -12.24
C MET A 99 -1.83 -5.63 -13.37
N ILE A 100 -1.01 -6.67 -13.20
CA ILE A 100 -0.09 -7.19 -14.22
C ILE A 100 -0.53 -8.56 -14.76
N GLY A 101 -1.79 -8.92 -14.54
CA GLY A 101 -2.47 -10.01 -15.23
C GLY A 101 -2.61 -11.32 -14.45
N LEU A 102 -2.52 -11.32 -13.11
CA LEU A 102 -2.65 -12.56 -12.31
C LEU A 102 -3.95 -13.32 -12.58
N ASP A 103 -5.07 -12.62 -12.81
CA ASP A 103 -6.36 -13.23 -13.15
C ASP A 103 -6.40 -13.81 -14.57
N LEU A 104 -5.43 -13.46 -15.42
CA LEU A 104 -5.42 -13.80 -16.85
C LEU A 104 -4.49 -14.98 -17.15
N ASP A 105 -3.22 -14.84 -16.77
CA ASP A 105 -2.19 -15.85 -17.04
C ASP A 105 -1.03 -15.68 -16.04
N GLU A 106 -0.81 -16.70 -15.19
CA GLU A 106 0.23 -16.68 -14.17
C GLU A 106 1.65 -16.67 -14.77
N GLY A 107 1.86 -17.32 -15.91
CA GLY A 107 3.15 -17.38 -16.59
C GLY A 107 3.58 -16.02 -17.15
N ALA A 108 2.68 -15.36 -17.86
CA ALA A 108 2.89 -14.00 -18.35
C ALA A 108 3.01 -12.98 -17.20
N THR A 109 2.25 -13.18 -16.12
CA THR A 109 2.39 -12.39 -14.88
C THR A 109 3.78 -12.53 -14.29
N TRP A 110 4.32 -13.76 -14.26
CA TRP A 110 5.68 -14.04 -13.80
C TRP A 110 6.75 -13.34 -14.64
N GLU A 111 6.63 -13.35 -15.97
CA GLU A 111 7.53 -12.63 -16.87
C GLU A 111 7.53 -11.11 -16.62
N ARG A 112 6.33 -10.52 -16.45
CA ARG A 112 6.19 -9.09 -16.12
C ARG A 112 6.75 -8.75 -14.75
N LEU A 113 6.50 -9.59 -13.75
CA LEU A 113 7.03 -9.41 -12.40
C LEU A 113 8.56 -9.43 -12.40
N GLN A 114 9.18 -10.39 -13.11
CA GLN A 114 10.64 -10.42 -13.29
C GLN A 114 11.16 -9.16 -13.96
N THR A 115 10.48 -8.67 -15.00
CA THR A 115 10.87 -7.44 -15.71
C THR A 115 10.85 -6.22 -14.77
N ILE A 116 9.78 -6.06 -13.98
CA ILE A 116 9.62 -4.92 -13.06
C ILE A 116 10.65 -4.98 -11.93
N VAL A 117 10.80 -6.14 -11.28
CA VAL A 117 11.74 -6.30 -10.15
C VAL A 117 13.19 -6.27 -10.63
N GLY A 118 13.50 -6.86 -11.79
CA GLY A 118 14.81 -6.75 -12.41
C GLY A 118 15.19 -5.30 -12.70
N ARG A 119 14.26 -4.52 -13.26
CA ARG A 119 14.48 -3.07 -13.46
C ARG A 119 14.73 -2.33 -12.16
N ALA A 120 13.99 -2.67 -11.10
CA ALA A 120 14.24 -2.09 -9.78
C ALA A 120 15.64 -2.46 -9.28
N ALA A 121 16.05 -3.73 -9.41
CA ALA A 121 17.39 -4.18 -9.01
C ALA A 121 18.51 -3.45 -9.76
N ASP A 122 18.41 -3.34 -11.09
CA ASP A 122 19.39 -2.63 -11.94
C ASP A 122 19.57 -1.17 -11.53
N LEU A 123 18.49 -0.55 -11.08
CA LEU A 123 18.46 0.84 -10.66
C LEU A 123 18.51 0.98 -9.14
N GLY A 124 18.91 -0.04 -8.37
CA GLY A 124 19.02 0.03 -6.91
C GLY A 124 17.74 0.46 -6.18
N GLY A 125 16.58 0.10 -6.73
CA GLY A 125 15.25 0.38 -6.22
C GLY A 125 14.62 -0.80 -5.46
N PHE A 126 13.33 -0.70 -5.18
CA PHE A 126 12.58 -1.69 -4.41
C PHE A 126 11.12 -1.78 -4.86
N VAL A 127 10.62 -3.01 -4.98
CA VAL A 127 9.23 -3.30 -5.33
C VAL A 127 8.52 -3.97 -4.16
N ARG A 128 7.45 -3.37 -3.69
CA ARG A 128 6.52 -4.01 -2.75
C ARG A 128 5.40 -4.70 -3.52
N VAL A 129 5.27 -6.00 -3.35
CA VAL A 129 4.07 -6.74 -3.79
C VAL A 129 2.97 -6.52 -2.74
N ASP A 130 1.97 -5.73 -3.10
CA ASP A 130 0.80 -5.48 -2.26
C ASP A 130 -0.08 -6.73 -2.18
N MET A 131 -0.65 -6.96 -0.99
CA MET A 131 -1.53 -8.11 -0.76
C MET A 131 -2.98 -7.72 -1.05
N GLU A 132 -3.60 -8.50 -1.93
CA GLU A 132 -4.97 -8.31 -2.36
C GLU A 132 -5.95 -9.09 -1.45
N GLY A 133 -7.15 -9.40 -1.93
CA GLY A 133 -8.12 -10.21 -1.17
C GLY A 133 -7.60 -11.62 -0.87
N SER A 134 -8.19 -12.30 0.11
CA SER A 134 -7.72 -13.60 0.61
C SER A 134 -7.64 -14.69 -0.47
N ALA A 135 -8.48 -14.59 -1.51
CA ALA A 135 -8.46 -15.47 -2.68
C ALA A 135 -7.10 -15.46 -3.41
N TYR A 136 -6.37 -14.34 -3.36
CA TYR A 136 -5.09 -14.16 -4.03
C TYR A 136 -3.88 -14.47 -3.16
N THR A 137 -4.05 -14.64 -1.84
CA THR A 137 -2.93 -14.67 -0.89
C THR A 137 -1.94 -15.79 -1.20
N GLU A 138 -2.41 -17.00 -1.49
CA GLU A 138 -1.51 -18.13 -1.75
C GLU A 138 -0.71 -17.95 -3.06
N GLN A 139 -1.39 -17.56 -4.14
CA GLN A 139 -0.74 -17.32 -5.44
C GLN A 139 0.26 -16.15 -5.35
N THR A 140 -0.09 -15.09 -4.62
CA THR A 140 0.79 -13.95 -4.39
C THR A 140 2.04 -14.37 -3.63
N LEU A 141 1.89 -15.17 -2.57
CA LEU A 141 3.03 -15.69 -1.80
C LEU A 141 3.89 -16.66 -2.63
N ALA A 142 3.28 -17.49 -3.49
CA ALA A 142 4.00 -18.38 -4.39
C ALA A 142 4.88 -17.61 -5.39
N LEU A 143 4.33 -16.59 -6.07
CA LEU A 143 5.10 -15.74 -6.98
C LEU A 143 6.14 -14.89 -6.23
N PHE A 144 5.78 -14.36 -5.06
CA PHE A 144 6.69 -13.60 -4.20
C PHE A 144 7.93 -14.43 -3.82
N ARG A 145 7.74 -15.66 -3.34
CA ARG A 145 8.85 -16.57 -2.98
C ARG A 145 9.84 -16.71 -4.14
N ARG A 146 9.31 -17.02 -5.34
CA ARG A 146 10.11 -17.20 -6.55
C ARG A 146 10.90 -15.94 -6.92
N ILE A 147 10.27 -14.76 -6.90
CA ILE A 147 10.97 -13.52 -7.28
C ILE A 147 11.94 -13.06 -6.18
N HIS A 148 11.62 -13.31 -4.92
CA HIS A 148 12.51 -13.02 -3.80
C HIS A 148 13.78 -13.87 -3.85
N ASP A 149 13.70 -15.14 -4.22
CA ASP A 149 14.87 -16.00 -4.37
C ASP A 149 15.84 -15.49 -5.47
N LEU A 150 15.33 -14.73 -6.45
CA LEU A 150 16.13 -14.09 -7.50
C LEU A 150 16.66 -12.70 -7.09
N HIS A 151 15.86 -11.93 -6.35
CA HIS A 151 16.15 -10.53 -6.02
C HIS A 151 15.84 -10.18 -4.54
N PRO A 152 16.50 -10.84 -3.56
CA PRO A 152 16.09 -10.80 -2.15
C PRO A 152 16.12 -9.40 -1.52
N GLU A 153 16.95 -8.48 -2.02
CA GLU A 153 17.07 -7.12 -1.50
C GLU A 153 16.11 -6.11 -2.16
N HIS A 154 15.55 -6.46 -3.33
CA HIS A 154 14.80 -5.53 -4.19
C HIS A 154 13.30 -5.81 -4.25
N VAL A 155 12.82 -6.82 -3.53
CA VAL A 155 11.40 -7.14 -3.45
C VAL A 155 10.97 -7.44 -2.02
N GLY A 156 9.73 -7.07 -1.68
CA GLY A 156 9.12 -7.47 -0.40
C GLY A 156 7.62 -7.64 -0.53
N ILE A 157 7.01 -8.15 0.54
CA ILE A 157 5.61 -8.58 0.55
C ILE A 157 4.80 -7.78 1.57
N VAL A 158 3.48 -7.72 1.37
CA VAL A 158 2.52 -7.25 2.39
C VAL A 158 1.87 -8.44 3.08
N LEU A 159 1.71 -8.39 4.40
CA LEU A 159 0.93 -9.38 5.16
C LEU A 159 -0.20 -8.69 5.94
N GLN A 160 -1.37 -9.33 6.00
CA GLN A 160 -2.61 -8.77 6.54
C GLN A 160 -2.98 -9.40 7.89
N ALA A 161 -2.82 -8.67 8.99
CA ALA A 161 -3.06 -9.18 10.34
C ALA A 161 -4.50 -9.70 10.59
N MET A 162 -5.47 -9.34 9.75
CA MET A 162 -6.84 -9.85 9.87
C MET A 162 -7.02 -11.31 9.48
N LEU A 163 -6.08 -11.93 8.75
CA LEU A 163 -6.23 -13.32 8.30
C LEU A 163 -5.65 -14.30 9.32
N TYR A 164 -6.34 -15.41 9.57
CA TYR A 164 -5.87 -16.44 10.51
C TYR A 164 -4.52 -17.04 10.09
N ARG A 165 -4.28 -17.17 8.77
CA ARG A 165 -3.05 -17.74 8.20
C ARG A 165 -1.79 -16.89 8.43
N THR A 166 -1.96 -15.59 8.70
CA THR A 166 -0.84 -14.63 8.68
C THR A 166 0.19 -14.89 9.76
N GLU A 167 -0.16 -15.56 10.86
CA GLU A 167 0.84 -15.98 11.84
C GLU A 167 1.93 -16.83 11.19
N ARG A 168 1.57 -17.93 10.53
CA ARG A 168 2.50 -18.80 9.80
C ARG A 168 3.24 -18.07 8.68
N ASP A 169 2.54 -17.22 7.94
CA ASP A 169 3.18 -16.51 6.83
C ASP A 169 4.23 -15.50 7.34
N VAL A 170 4.05 -14.91 8.54
CA VAL A 170 5.08 -14.07 9.18
C VAL A 170 6.33 -14.88 9.54
N ASP A 171 6.18 -16.09 10.09
CA ASP A 171 7.30 -16.99 10.42
C ASP A 171 8.14 -17.27 9.17
N GLU A 172 7.46 -17.66 8.10
CA GLU A 172 8.10 -17.96 6.83
C GLU A 172 8.87 -16.75 6.27
N MET A 173 8.28 -15.56 6.34
CA MET A 173 8.94 -14.34 5.84
C MET A 173 10.15 -13.95 6.71
N ILE A 174 10.11 -14.21 8.01
CA ILE A 174 11.27 -14.01 8.91
C ILE A 174 12.40 -14.99 8.53
N GLU A 175 12.09 -16.27 8.36
CA GLU A 175 13.06 -17.31 7.96
C GLU A 175 13.73 -16.98 6.63
N ARG A 176 12.95 -16.46 5.66
CA ARG A 176 13.43 -16.03 4.35
C ARG A 176 14.21 -14.72 4.36
N ARG A 177 14.22 -14.00 5.49
CA ARG A 177 14.72 -12.62 5.59
C ARG A 177 14.03 -11.65 4.62
N ALA A 178 12.76 -11.92 4.30
CA ALA A 178 11.98 -11.07 3.44
C ALA A 178 11.59 -9.78 4.17
N ARG A 179 11.63 -8.65 3.44
CA ARG A 179 11.07 -7.39 3.95
C ARG A 179 9.55 -7.48 3.96
N VAL A 180 8.92 -7.28 5.12
CA VAL A 180 7.45 -7.36 5.28
C VAL A 180 6.86 -5.98 5.57
N ARG A 181 5.78 -5.63 4.86
CA ARG A 181 4.88 -4.56 5.27
C ARG A 181 3.68 -5.17 5.98
N LEU A 182 3.50 -4.86 7.26
CA LEU A 182 2.38 -5.36 8.05
C LEU A 182 1.23 -4.35 8.01
N VAL A 183 0.06 -4.80 7.56
CA VAL A 183 -1.19 -4.03 7.55
C VAL A 183 -2.28 -4.74 8.36
N LYS A 184 -3.35 -4.04 8.73
CA LYS A 184 -4.55 -4.71 9.30
C LYS A 184 -5.22 -5.59 8.25
N GLY A 185 -5.34 -5.07 7.02
CA GLY A 185 -6.13 -5.65 5.93
C GLY A 185 -7.25 -4.70 5.51
N ALA A 186 -7.58 -4.69 4.23
CA ALA A 186 -8.47 -3.69 3.61
C ALA A 186 -9.73 -4.30 2.95
N TYR A 187 -9.77 -5.62 2.79
CA TYR A 187 -10.82 -6.33 2.08
C TYR A 187 -11.93 -6.79 3.03
N ASN A 188 -13.12 -7.02 2.48
CA ASN A 188 -14.25 -7.54 3.23
C ASN A 188 -14.25 -9.07 3.12
N GLU A 189 -13.59 -9.72 4.07
CA GLU A 189 -13.37 -11.18 4.08
C GLU A 189 -14.41 -11.91 4.94
N PRO A 190 -14.76 -13.16 4.60
CA PRO A 190 -15.65 -13.96 5.42
C PRO A 190 -14.97 -14.39 6.73
N GLU A 191 -15.78 -14.62 7.77
CA GLU A 191 -15.29 -15.02 9.10
C GLU A 191 -14.56 -16.38 9.11
N THR A 192 -14.73 -17.17 8.04
CA THR A 192 -14.05 -18.45 7.83
C THR A 192 -12.55 -18.30 7.57
N VAL A 193 -12.08 -17.12 7.13
CA VAL A 193 -10.66 -16.86 6.80
C VAL A 193 -10.07 -15.69 7.58
N ALA A 194 -10.92 -14.83 8.14
CA ALA A 194 -10.50 -13.59 8.81
C ALA A 194 -11.20 -13.38 10.15
N PHE A 195 -10.50 -12.71 11.07
CA PHE A 195 -11.06 -12.29 12.35
C PHE A 195 -12.24 -11.32 12.13
N PRO A 196 -13.46 -11.62 12.63
CA PRO A 196 -14.62 -10.75 12.44
C PRO A 196 -14.57 -9.50 13.31
N LEU A 197 -13.93 -9.59 14.48
CA LEU A 197 -13.87 -8.51 15.45
C LEU A 197 -12.59 -7.70 15.30
N LYS A 198 -12.74 -6.38 15.29
CA LYS A 198 -11.61 -5.44 15.22
C LYS A 198 -10.58 -5.68 16.35
N GLY A 199 -11.05 -6.02 17.55
CA GLY A 199 -10.17 -6.28 18.71
C GLY A 199 -9.19 -7.42 18.44
N ASP A 200 -9.65 -8.49 17.77
CA ASP A 200 -8.84 -9.65 17.45
C ASP A 200 -7.82 -9.32 16.34
N VAL A 201 -8.21 -8.52 15.34
CA VAL A 201 -7.28 -7.98 14.33
C VAL A 201 -6.19 -7.12 14.96
N ASP A 202 -6.56 -6.24 15.90
CA ASP A 202 -5.62 -5.37 16.60
C ASP A 202 -4.66 -6.20 17.49
N ALA A 203 -5.16 -7.27 18.12
CA ALA A 203 -4.34 -8.20 18.90
C ALA A 203 -3.38 -9.00 18.01
N ALA A 204 -3.85 -9.53 16.88
CA ALA A 204 -3.03 -10.22 15.89
C ALA A 204 -1.93 -9.32 15.32
N TYR A 205 -2.28 -8.08 14.96
CA TYR A 205 -1.32 -7.09 14.48
C TYR A 205 -0.19 -6.88 15.49
N ARG A 206 -0.51 -6.73 16.78
CA ARG A 206 0.51 -6.54 17.82
C ARG A 206 1.44 -7.75 17.94
N ARG A 207 0.90 -8.98 17.92
CA ARG A 207 1.73 -10.20 17.95
C ARG A 207 2.69 -10.26 16.76
N HIS A 208 2.19 -10.00 15.55
CA HIS A 208 3.03 -10.03 14.35
C HIS A 208 4.07 -8.90 14.33
N LEU A 209 3.67 -7.70 14.78
CA LEU A 209 4.54 -6.53 14.91
C LEU A 209 5.74 -6.84 15.81
N GLU A 210 5.52 -7.38 17.01
CA GLU A 210 6.59 -7.67 17.96
C GLU A 210 7.60 -8.66 17.38
N ARG A 211 7.11 -9.75 16.79
CA ARG A 211 7.95 -10.77 16.12
C ARG A 211 8.78 -10.20 14.99
N LEU A 212 8.16 -9.38 14.13
CA LEU A 212 8.84 -8.71 13.02
C LEU A 212 9.88 -7.70 13.49
N LEU A 213 9.61 -6.95 14.58
CA LEU A 213 10.58 -6.00 15.13
C LEU A 213 11.82 -6.71 15.66
N GLU A 214 11.67 -7.85 16.35
CA GLU A 214 12.80 -8.58 16.93
C GLU A 214 13.65 -9.29 15.88
N THR A 215 13.01 -10.00 14.97
CA THR A 215 13.69 -10.98 14.09
C THR A 215 13.48 -10.73 12.61
N GLY A 216 12.54 -9.85 12.25
CA GLY A 216 12.25 -9.53 10.86
C GLY A 216 13.35 -8.69 10.19
N THR A 217 13.32 -8.71 8.86
CA THR A 217 14.24 -7.92 8.04
C THR A 217 13.54 -6.63 7.63
N TYR A 218 13.96 -5.50 8.21
CA TYR A 218 13.44 -4.16 7.93
C TYR A 218 11.90 -4.10 7.78
N PRO A 219 11.14 -4.41 8.84
CA PRO A 219 9.69 -4.41 8.75
C PRO A 219 9.13 -3.00 8.55
N ALA A 220 8.07 -2.91 7.75
CA ALA A 220 7.32 -1.70 7.51
C ALA A 220 5.98 -1.78 8.26
N ILE A 221 5.83 -0.94 9.28
CA ILE A 221 4.65 -0.88 10.15
C ILE A 221 3.64 0.09 9.53
N ALA A 222 2.76 -0.45 8.68
CA ALA A 222 1.81 0.33 7.89
C ALA A 222 0.46 0.48 8.62
N THR A 223 0.30 1.58 9.34
CA THR A 223 -0.91 1.88 10.13
C THR A 223 -1.01 3.36 10.47
N HIS A 224 -2.24 3.87 10.60
CA HIS A 224 -2.53 5.20 11.17
C HIS A 224 -3.03 5.13 12.62
N ASP A 225 -3.04 3.92 13.19
CA ASP A 225 -3.54 3.67 14.54
C ASP A 225 -2.48 4.03 15.59
N GLU A 226 -2.69 5.15 16.27
CA GLU A 226 -1.78 5.64 17.32
C GLU A 226 -1.55 4.64 18.45
N SER A 227 -2.53 3.76 18.75
CA SER A 227 -2.33 2.73 19.76
C SER A 227 -1.27 1.73 19.33
N ILE A 228 -1.29 1.32 18.06
CA ILE A 228 -0.29 0.40 17.50
C ILE A 228 1.07 1.08 17.38
N LEU A 229 1.11 2.35 16.98
CA LEU A 229 2.38 3.11 16.92
C LEU A 229 3.01 3.26 18.31
N ARG A 230 2.21 3.46 19.36
CA ARG A 230 2.72 3.47 20.75
C ARG A 230 3.26 2.10 21.16
N VAL A 231 2.59 1.00 20.79
CA VAL A 231 3.09 -0.36 21.03
C VAL A 231 4.43 -0.56 20.32
N ALA A 232 4.52 -0.25 19.01
CA ALA A 232 5.74 -0.41 18.24
C ALA A 232 6.93 0.35 18.84
N ARG A 233 6.75 1.65 19.13
CA ARG A 233 7.79 2.49 19.75
C ARG A 233 8.19 1.99 21.14
N GLY A 234 7.20 1.65 21.97
CA GLY A 234 7.45 1.14 23.32
C GLY A 234 8.16 -0.21 23.33
N TYR A 235 7.78 -1.12 22.43
CA TYR A 235 8.42 -2.42 22.28
C TYR A 235 9.87 -2.28 21.81
N ALA A 236 10.08 -1.54 20.72
CA ALA A 236 11.41 -1.28 20.17
C ALA A 236 12.34 -0.65 21.22
N GLY A 237 11.85 0.35 21.97
CA GLY A 237 12.61 0.98 23.05
C GLY A 237 12.99 0.02 24.17
N ARG A 238 12.07 -0.86 24.61
CA ARG A 238 12.38 -1.86 25.65
C ARG A 238 13.40 -2.90 25.18
N MET A 239 13.33 -3.32 23.92
CA MET A 239 14.21 -4.34 23.36
C MET A 239 15.52 -3.78 22.78
N GLY A 240 15.74 -2.45 22.84
CA GLY A 240 16.92 -1.81 22.28
C GLY A 240 17.00 -1.86 20.75
N ILE A 241 15.85 -1.95 20.06
CA ILE A 241 15.79 -2.01 18.60
C ILE A 241 15.89 -0.57 18.06
N GLY A 242 16.96 -0.31 17.30
CA GLY A 242 17.22 1.00 16.69
C GLY A 242 16.15 1.42 15.68
N LYS A 243 15.97 2.74 15.51
CA LYS A 243 14.95 3.31 14.61
C LYS A 243 15.25 3.03 13.14
N GLU A 244 16.51 2.82 12.80
CA GLU A 244 17.00 2.45 11.48
C GLU A 244 16.62 1.01 11.08
N ARG A 245 16.19 0.17 12.04
CA ARG A 245 15.85 -1.23 11.79
C ARG A 245 14.46 -1.45 11.20
N PHE A 246 13.60 -0.44 11.19
CA PHE A 246 12.23 -0.54 10.69
C PHE A 246 11.74 0.82 10.17
N GLU A 247 10.57 0.84 9.56
CA GLU A 247 9.91 2.08 9.15
C GLU A 247 8.43 2.09 9.49
N PHE A 248 7.87 3.28 9.70
CA PHE A 248 6.43 3.48 9.71
C PHE A 248 5.96 3.84 8.31
N GLN A 249 4.77 3.35 7.94
CA GLN A 249 4.15 3.72 6.67
C GLN A 249 2.73 4.22 6.84
N MET A 250 2.39 5.27 6.09
CA MET A 250 1.06 5.87 6.09
C MET A 250 0.68 6.31 4.69
N LEU A 251 -0.61 6.25 4.41
CA LEU A 251 -1.19 6.77 3.18
C LEU A 251 -1.05 8.29 3.06
N TYR A 252 -0.78 8.76 1.85
CA TYR A 252 -0.81 10.16 1.48
C TYR A 252 -2.12 10.84 1.92
N GLY A 253 -2.00 12.04 2.49
CA GLY A 253 -3.16 12.83 2.94
C GLY A 253 -3.79 12.42 4.28
N VAL A 254 -3.37 11.31 4.87
CA VAL A 254 -3.94 10.76 6.11
C VAL A 254 -2.96 10.94 7.26
N ARG A 255 -3.37 11.71 8.28
CA ARG A 255 -2.57 11.99 9.48
C ARG A 255 -1.19 12.59 9.18
N ARG A 256 -1.16 13.61 8.32
CA ARG A 256 0.07 14.35 7.96
C ARG A 256 0.81 14.90 9.18
N ASP A 257 0.06 15.30 10.21
CA ASP A 257 0.57 15.67 11.54
C ASP A 257 1.46 14.57 12.14
N LEU A 258 0.97 13.32 12.11
CA LEU A 258 1.65 12.17 12.68
C LEU A 258 2.80 11.68 11.80
N GLN A 259 2.65 11.79 10.47
CA GLN A 259 3.75 11.52 9.53
C GLN A 259 4.94 12.43 9.82
N GLN A 260 4.68 13.74 9.95
CA GLN A 260 5.74 14.71 10.26
C GLN A 260 6.34 14.44 11.64
N GLN A 261 5.49 14.23 12.66
CA GLN A 261 5.97 13.93 14.00
C GLN A 261 6.90 12.71 14.04
N LEU A 262 6.57 11.62 13.34
CA LEU A 262 7.41 10.43 13.32
C LEU A 262 8.76 10.68 12.63
N ALA A 263 8.78 11.47 11.55
CA ALA A 263 10.01 11.87 10.87
C ALA A 263 10.88 12.77 11.78
N ASP A 264 10.28 13.76 12.44
CA ASP A 264 10.97 14.67 13.38
C ASP A 264 11.49 13.91 14.61
N ASP A 265 10.78 12.88 15.05
CA ASP A 265 11.23 11.94 16.10
C ASP A 265 12.39 11.06 15.61
N GLY A 266 12.82 11.15 14.35
CA GLY A 266 13.95 10.40 13.77
C GLY A 266 13.62 8.96 13.36
N TYR A 267 12.35 8.62 13.17
CA TYR A 267 11.97 7.34 12.58
C TYR A 267 11.98 7.42 11.05
N ASN A 268 12.28 6.29 10.40
CA ASN A 268 12.02 6.15 8.97
C ASN A 268 10.50 6.21 8.75
N MET A 269 10.04 7.25 8.04
CA MET A 269 8.63 7.45 7.74
C MET A 269 8.43 7.44 6.22
N ARG A 270 7.68 6.46 5.71
CA ARG A 270 7.37 6.33 4.28
C ARG A 270 5.90 6.60 3.98
N VAL A 271 5.66 7.52 3.06
CA VAL A 271 4.32 7.84 2.58
C VAL A 271 3.98 6.98 1.37
N TYR A 272 2.82 6.32 1.39
CA TYR A 272 2.25 5.61 0.25
C TYR A 272 1.50 6.59 -0.63
N VAL A 273 2.00 6.82 -1.84
CA VAL A 273 1.60 7.90 -2.75
C VAL A 273 0.86 7.31 -3.95
N PRO A 274 -0.48 7.22 -3.89
CA PRO A 274 -1.29 6.75 -4.99
C PRO A 274 -1.44 7.83 -6.05
N PHE A 275 -1.39 7.47 -7.33
CA PHE A 275 -1.60 8.38 -8.46
C PHE A 275 -2.14 7.62 -9.67
N GLY A 276 -2.61 8.33 -10.68
CA GLY A 276 -3.14 7.75 -11.92
C GLY A 276 -4.63 7.94 -12.08
N THR A 277 -5.14 7.59 -13.25
CA THR A 277 -6.51 7.90 -13.67
C THR A 277 -7.55 7.05 -12.95
N SER A 278 -7.22 5.86 -12.46
CA SER A 278 -8.18 4.92 -11.83
C SER A 278 -8.41 5.21 -10.33
N TRP A 279 -8.49 6.49 -9.96
CA TRP A 279 -8.50 6.91 -8.57
C TRP A 279 -9.84 6.73 -7.84
N TYR A 280 -10.95 6.58 -8.57
CA TYR A 280 -12.29 6.63 -7.98
C TYR A 280 -12.56 5.50 -6.96
N PRO A 281 -12.31 4.21 -7.26
CA PRO A 281 -12.50 3.15 -6.28
C PRO A 281 -11.65 3.34 -5.01
N TYR A 282 -10.39 3.76 -5.20
CA TYR A 282 -9.47 4.07 -4.10
C TYR A 282 -10.00 5.21 -3.22
N PHE A 283 -10.42 6.32 -3.82
CA PHE A 283 -10.95 7.48 -3.12
C PHE A 283 -12.21 7.12 -2.32
N MET A 284 -13.12 6.33 -2.89
CA MET A 284 -14.33 5.88 -2.21
C MET A 284 -14.02 5.02 -0.98
N ARG A 285 -13.02 4.12 -1.06
CA ARG A 285 -12.53 3.36 0.09
C ARG A 285 -12.01 4.29 1.20
N ARG A 286 -11.23 5.32 0.85
CA ARG A 286 -10.72 6.32 1.80
C ARG A 286 -11.80 7.16 2.46
N LEU A 287 -12.88 7.48 1.74
CA LEU A 287 -14.05 8.14 2.33
C LEU A 287 -14.76 7.23 3.34
N ALA A 288 -14.96 5.96 2.99
CA ALA A 288 -15.68 4.99 3.82
C ALA A 288 -15.00 4.71 5.17
N GLU A 289 -13.69 4.92 5.26
CA GLU A 289 -12.90 4.70 6.48
C GLU A 289 -13.08 5.78 7.56
N ARG A 290 -13.62 6.95 7.22
CA ARG A 290 -13.88 8.02 8.21
C ARG A 290 -15.25 8.68 8.01
N PRO A 291 -16.18 8.55 8.96
CA PRO A 291 -17.52 9.15 8.88
C PRO A 291 -17.51 10.66 8.63
N ALA A 292 -16.51 11.39 9.16
CA ALA A 292 -16.35 12.83 8.96
C ALA A 292 -16.08 13.21 7.48
N ASN A 293 -15.36 12.37 6.74
CA ASN A 293 -15.09 12.59 5.32
C ASN A 293 -16.37 12.37 4.49
N VAL A 294 -17.19 11.39 4.88
CA VAL A 294 -18.49 11.10 4.23
C VAL A 294 -19.48 12.23 4.45
N LEU A 295 -19.57 12.77 5.67
CA LEU A 295 -20.48 13.87 6.00
C LEU A 295 -20.12 15.15 5.24
N PHE A 296 -18.82 15.40 5.02
CA PHE A 296 -18.33 16.53 4.23
C PHE A 296 -18.70 16.40 2.75
N VAL A 297 -18.54 15.21 2.15
CA VAL A 297 -18.96 14.97 0.76
C VAL A 297 -20.48 15.06 0.61
N ALA A 298 -21.24 14.44 1.50
CA ALA A 298 -22.71 14.47 1.47
C ALA A 298 -23.29 15.89 1.56
N ARG A 299 -22.73 16.75 2.41
CA ARG A 299 -23.18 18.15 2.53
C ARG A 299 -22.89 18.99 1.29
N ASN A 300 -21.86 18.66 0.52
CA ASN A 300 -21.46 19.43 -0.65
C ASN A 300 -22.16 18.95 -1.93
N VAL A 301 -22.47 17.65 -2.04
CA VAL A 301 -23.27 17.11 -3.16
C VAL A 301 -24.72 17.59 -3.09
N VAL A 302 -25.32 17.72 -1.90
CA VAL A 302 -26.70 18.24 -1.72
C VAL A 302 -26.82 19.75 -1.98
N ARG A 303 -25.68 20.47 -2.05
CA ARG A 303 -25.62 21.90 -2.36
C ARG A 303 -25.19 22.19 -3.81
N SER A 304 -25.02 21.15 -4.62
CA SER A 304 -24.66 21.23 -6.05
C SER A 304 -25.91 21.09 -6.92
#